data_AF-A0A6A4ZZG9-F1
#
_entry.id   AF-A0A6A4ZZG9-F1
#
_cell.length_a   1.000
_cell.length_b   1.000
_cell.length_c   1.000
_cell.angle_alpha   90.00
_cell.angle_beta   90.00
_cell.angle_gamma   90.00
#
_symmetry.space_group_name_H-M   'P 1'
#
loop_
_entity.id
_entity.type
_entity.pdbx_description
1 polymer ?
#
loop_
_entity_poly.entity_id
_entity_poly.type
_entity_poly.pdbx_seq_one_letter_code
_entity_poly.pdbx_strand_id
1 'polypeptide(L)'
;MRVSSIIAIASFAVPAVAYAPYAIPSFDLDAMTPAATADMVAALRSTGIMAIKNIPGFERIRYNYLHTAAECASTPDDFDELLSKELTDGTQRRTLSTNTAGVTASVATRCPAYASAHQAYTHVLDDAIFKWAAVLDGASNRTASSLTAIARKGSHLDHFHGYSNPVREVETSAMIVEASDNHDGVLSLELHEDSGLAIFTSAPLFFDKQAGNDLVQVPNPDVENTGLIIDVDGVQVRPVLKPDELVVMAGQGFASWGDFGHDVHPVLHGMVMPRDAPASVVRAFSGRMLLLEPDQQMANTGMTFRDYSHAVTRHLLDQDHSIATLACPVGRVLTASDGRCTLGIWVPGEGSTATKAECMKTCNNQHLGDKCKEIKCIKTGTTDGVDCWMVCVPHFTPDECPAPGQEQCKGQDLVCKVPNPLTPAPTP
;
A
#
# COMPACT_ATOMS: atom_id res chain seq x y z
N MET A 1 -44.43 7.27 53.14
CA MET A 1 -43.79 6.27 52.27
C MET A 1 -43.40 6.96 50.98
N ARG A 2 -42.11 7.20 50.75
CA ARG A 2 -41.58 7.74 49.48
C ARG A 2 -41.02 6.55 48.70
N VAL A 3 -41.60 6.26 47.55
CA VAL A 3 -41.14 5.20 46.65
C VAL A 3 -40.08 5.82 45.75
N SER A 4 -38.83 5.40 45.94
CA SER A 4 -37.74 5.73 45.02
C SER A 4 -37.84 4.79 43.81
N SER A 5 -38.22 5.33 42.66
CA SER A 5 -38.14 4.61 41.38
C SER A 5 -36.69 4.62 40.90
N ILE A 6 -36.06 3.45 40.88
CA ILE A 6 -34.77 3.23 40.24
C ILE A 6 -35.05 3.08 38.74
N ILE A 7 -34.65 4.06 37.94
CA ILE A 7 -34.63 3.94 36.48
C ILE A 7 -33.38 3.11 36.13
N ALA A 8 -33.58 1.85 35.76
CA ALA A 8 -32.55 1.02 35.17
C ALA A 8 -32.33 1.50 33.73
N ILE A 9 -31.20 2.17 33.50
CA ILE A 9 -30.72 2.49 32.15
C ILE A 9 -30.19 1.17 31.59
N ALA A 10 -30.94 0.54 30.69
CA ALA A 10 -30.44 -0.59 29.92
C ALA A 10 -29.44 -0.05 28.90
N SER A 11 -28.15 -0.26 29.15
CA SER A 11 -27.10 -0.09 28.13
C SER A 11 -27.34 -1.12 27.03
N PHE A 12 -27.80 -0.66 25.87
CA PHE A 12 -27.77 -1.47 24.65
C PHE A 12 -26.32 -1.52 24.19
N ALA A 13 -25.65 -2.65 24.41
CA ALA A 13 -24.37 -2.93 23.76
C ALA A 13 -24.64 -3.06 22.26
N VAL A 14 -24.13 -2.11 21.47
CA VAL A 14 -24.10 -2.25 20.01
C VAL A 14 -23.14 -3.41 19.71
N PRO A 15 -23.53 -4.41 18.92
CA PRO A 15 -22.62 -5.48 18.56
C PRO A 15 -21.49 -4.91 17.69
N ALA A 16 -20.24 -5.12 18.10
CA ALA A 16 -19.08 -4.84 17.29
C ALA A 16 -19.22 -5.51 15.91
N VAL A 17 -18.89 -4.79 14.84
CA VAL A 17 -18.96 -5.31 13.46
C VAL A 17 -17.89 -6.38 13.29
N ALA A 18 -18.27 -7.65 13.42
CA ALA A 18 -17.40 -8.79 13.18
C ALA A 18 -17.36 -9.11 11.68
N TYR A 19 -16.18 -9.01 11.07
CA TYR A 19 -15.97 -9.41 9.68
C TYR A 19 -15.91 -10.93 9.55
N ALA A 20 -16.77 -11.50 8.69
CA ALA A 20 -16.78 -12.94 8.47
C ALA A 20 -15.43 -13.42 7.90
N PRO A 21 -14.87 -14.54 8.39
CA PRO A 21 -13.62 -15.07 7.87
C PRO A 21 -13.80 -15.59 6.44
N TYR A 22 -12.84 -15.27 5.57
CA TYR A 22 -12.77 -15.76 4.20
C TYR A 22 -11.56 -16.67 4.01
N ALA A 23 -11.81 -17.90 3.57
CA ALA A 23 -10.74 -18.87 3.31
C ALA A 23 -10.15 -18.64 1.92
N ILE A 24 -8.88 -18.24 1.86
CA ILE A 24 -8.19 -17.97 0.60
C ILE A 24 -7.86 -19.30 -0.11
N PRO A 25 -8.23 -19.48 -1.40
CA PRO A 25 -7.80 -20.64 -2.19
C PRO A 25 -6.27 -20.71 -2.29
N SER A 26 -5.69 -21.87 -1.98
CA SER A 26 -4.24 -22.04 -1.80
C SER A 26 -3.64 -23.12 -2.70
N PHE A 27 -2.65 -22.74 -3.50
CA PHE A 27 -2.08 -23.54 -4.59
C PHE A 27 -0.60 -23.85 -4.36
N ASP A 28 -0.19 -25.07 -4.71
CA ASP A 28 1.21 -25.47 -4.74
C ASP A 28 1.72 -25.36 -6.17
N LEU A 29 2.54 -24.33 -6.43
CA LEU A 29 3.02 -24.03 -7.78
C LEU A 29 4.02 -25.07 -8.30
N ASP A 30 4.62 -25.88 -7.42
CA ASP A 30 5.53 -26.97 -7.82
C ASP A 30 4.77 -28.27 -8.14
N ALA A 31 3.47 -28.33 -7.85
CA ALA A 31 2.62 -29.51 -8.04
C ALA A 31 1.34 -29.19 -8.87
N MET A 32 1.43 -28.27 -9.83
CA MET A 32 0.28 -27.86 -10.63
C MET A 32 -0.20 -28.96 -11.59
N THR A 33 -1.50 -29.23 -11.54
CA THR A 33 -2.22 -30.06 -12.51
C THR A 33 -3.11 -29.17 -13.39
N PRO A 34 -3.59 -29.63 -14.56
CA PRO A 34 -4.51 -28.84 -15.38
C PRO A 34 -5.77 -28.39 -14.62
N ALA A 35 -6.30 -29.23 -13.73
CA ALA A 35 -7.44 -28.88 -12.88
C ALA A 35 -7.08 -27.78 -11.88
N ALA A 36 -5.95 -27.93 -11.17
CA ALA A 36 -5.48 -26.91 -10.22
C ALA A 36 -5.19 -25.56 -10.92
N THR A 37 -4.67 -25.59 -12.15
CA THR A 37 -4.46 -24.39 -12.95
C THR A 37 -5.78 -23.71 -13.30
N ALA A 38 -6.80 -24.49 -13.70
CA ALA A 38 -8.13 -23.95 -13.96
C ALA A 38 -8.76 -23.33 -12.70
N ASP A 39 -8.62 -23.99 -11.54
CA ASP A 39 -9.11 -23.47 -10.26
C ASP A 39 -8.37 -22.19 -9.84
N MET A 40 -7.07 -22.10 -10.09
CA MET A 40 -6.27 -20.90 -9.81
C MET A 40 -6.71 -19.72 -10.67
N VAL A 41 -6.91 -19.93 -11.97
CA VAL A 41 -7.43 -18.90 -12.89
C VAL A 41 -8.85 -18.49 -12.48
N ALA A 42 -9.69 -19.43 -12.06
CA ALA A 42 -11.04 -19.14 -11.59
C ALA A 42 -11.05 -18.31 -10.29
N ALA A 43 -10.13 -18.58 -9.34
CA ALA A 43 -9.99 -17.79 -8.12
C ALA A 43 -9.57 -16.34 -8.42
N LEU A 44 -8.58 -16.15 -9.30
CA LEU A 44 -8.15 -14.81 -9.74
C LEU A 44 -9.25 -14.07 -10.50
N ARG A 45 -10.05 -14.78 -11.30
CA ARG A 45 -11.16 -14.19 -12.04
C ARG A 45 -12.34 -13.80 -11.15
N SER A 46 -12.64 -14.60 -10.14
CA SER A 46 -13.80 -14.38 -9.26
C SER A 46 -13.52 -13.35 -8.19
N THR A 47 -12.41 -13.50 -7.46
CA THR A 47 -12.12 -12.69 -6.27
C THR A 47 -10.78 -11.99 -6.31
N GLY A 48 -9.92 -12.29 -7.29
CA GLY A 48 -8.61 -11.65 -7.41
C GLY A 48 -7.55 -12.07 -6.40
N ILE A 49 -7.95 -12.82 -5.36
CA ILE A 49 -7.11 -13.25 -4.26
C ILE A 49 -6.85 -14.76 -4.29
N MET A 50 -5.60 -15.14 -4.06
CA MET A 50 -5.17 -16.54 -3.87
C MET A 50 -3.96 -16.61 -2.93
N ALA A 51 -3.58 -17.82 -2.53
CA ALA A 51 -2.38 -18.07 -1.75
C ALA A 51 -1.47 -19.10 -2.45
N ILE A 52 -0.17 -18.97 -2.22
CA ILE A 52 0.87 -19.90 -2.64
C ILE A 52 1.39 -20.59 -1.38
N LYS A 53 1.27 -21.91 -1.32
CA LYS A 53 1.74 -22.74 -0.20
C LYS A 53 3.00 -23.52 -0.56
N ASN A 54 3.54 -24.22 0.44
CA ASN A 54 4.71 -25.09 0.30
C ASN A 54 5.99 -24.35 -0.14
N ILE A 55 6.09 -23.05 0.16
CA ILE A 55 7.30 -22.25 -0.11
C ILE A 55 8.38 -22.60 0.94
N PRO A 56 9.53 -23.17 0.55
CA PRO A 56 10.52 -23.65 1.51
C PRO A 56 11.03 -22.56 2.47
N GLY A 57 10.82 -22.76 3.77
CA GLY A 57 11.33 -21.87 4.81
C GLY A 57 10.69 -20.49 4.86
N PHE A 58 9.58 -20.26 4.15
CA PHE A 58 8.94 -18.96 4.01
C PHE A 58 8.61 -18.29 5.34
N GLU A 59 8.00 -19.02 6.28
CA GLU A 59 7.61 -18.46 7.58
C GLU A 59 8.80 -17.84 8.34
N ARG A 60 9.95 -18.53 8.35
CA ARG A 60 11.18 -18.04 9.00
C ARG A 60 11.76 -16.83 8.27
N ILE A 61 11.77 -16.84 6.95
CA ILE A 61 12.32 -15.75 6.13
C ILE A 61 11.42 -14.51 6.27
N ARG A 62 10.10 -14.68 6.23
CA ARG A 62 9.08 -13.66 6.52
C ARG A 62 9.29 -13.05 7.91
N TYR A 63 9.45 -13.88 8.94
CA TYR A 63 9.73 -13.41 10.30
C TYR A 63 10.96 -12.52 10.35
N ASN A 64 12.08 -12.98 9.81
CA ASN A 64 13.33 -12.22 9.83
C ASN A 64 13.20 -10.88 9.08
N TYR A 65 12.53 -10.87 7.92
CA TYR A 65 12.28 -9.64 7.16
C TYR A 65 11.44 -8.65 7.96
N LEU A 66 10.27 -9.06 8.44
CA LEU A 66 9.35 -8.18 9.17
C LEU A 66 9.94 -7.68 10.50
N HIS A 67 10.66 -8.54 11.23
CA HIS A 67 11.31 -8.17 12.48
C HIS A 67 12.39 -7.11 12.26
N THR A 68 13.36 -7.38 11.38
CA THR A 68 14.47 -6.46 11.14
C THR A 68 14.03 -5.15 10.47
N ALA A 69 12.99 -5.20 9.64
CA ALA A 69 12.37 -3.99 9.09
C ALA A 69 11.66 -3.17 10.17
N ALA A 70 10.93 -3.82 11.09
CA ALA A 70 10.30 -3.15 12.23
C ALA A 70 11.34 -2.54 13.17
N GLU A 71 12.45 -3.22 13.45
CA GLU A 71 13.56 -2.68 14.24
C GLU A 71 14.15 -1.43 13.58
N CYS A 72 14.42 -1.50 12.27
CA CYS A 72 14.95 -0.38 11.49
C CYS A 72 13.99 0.84 11.51
N ALA A 73 12.70 0.58 11.32
CA ALA A 73 11.66 1.62 11.31
C ALA A 73 11.32 2.18 12.70
N SER A 74 11.71 1.50 13.78
CA SER A 74 11.46 1.91 15.17
C SER A 74 12.62 2.69 15.80
N THR A 75 13.65 3.03 15.00
CA THR A 75 14.81 3.80 15.46
C THR A 75 14.42 5.23 15.88
N PRO A 76 15.10 5.83 16.89
CA PRO A 76 14.73 7.14 17.40
C PRO A 76 14.94 8.27 16.41
N ASP A 77 15.95 8.17 15.54
CA ASP A 77 16.18 9.18 14.50
C ASP A 77 15.55 8.75 13.18
N ASP A 78 14.68 9.62 12.66
CA ASP A 78 14.21 9.54 11.29
C ASP A 78 15.39 9.63 10.32
N PHE A 79 15.25 8.98 9.16
CA PHE A 79 16.18 9.07 8.04
C PHE A 79 15.37 9.19 6.74
N ASP A 80 15.99 9.73 5.69
CA ASP A 80 15.28 10.17 4.49
C ASP A 80 14.48 9.04 3.81
N GLU A 81 14.98 7.80 3.87
CA GLU A 81 14.32 6.63 3.30
C GLU A 81 13.21 6.02 4.20
N LEU A 82 13.03 6.51 5.42
CA LEU A 82 11.94 6.13 6.31
C LEU A 82 10.78 7.10 6.18
N LEU A 83 9.76 6.69 5.43
CA LEU A 83 8.56 7.51 5.25
C LEU A 83 7.63 7.36 6.46
N SER A 84 6.92 8.44 6.79
CA SER A 84 5.87 8.42 7.81
C SER A 84 4.58 9.05 7.28
N LYS A 85 3.46 8.48 7.69
CA LYS A 85 2.11 8.98 7.40
C LYS A 85 1.22 8.68 8.60
N GLU A 86 0.43 9.66 9.00
CA GLU A 86 -0.74 9.44 9.85
C GLU A 86 -1.92 9.05 8.96
N LEU A 87 -2.77 8.11 9.39
CA LEU A 87 -4.00 7.74 8.70
C LEU A 87 -5.18 8.53 9.27
N THR A 88 -6.33 8.48 8.59
CA THR A 88 -7.55 9.24 8.92
C THR A 88 -8.02 9.03 10.36
N ASP A 89 -7.68 7.86 10.89
CA ASP A 89 -8.10 7.36 12.19
C ASP A 89 -7.02 7.55 13.28
N GLY A 90 -5.98 8.34 12.98
CA GLY A 90 -4.84 8.65 13.84
C GLY A 90 -3.74 7.57 13.87
N THR A 91 -3.92 6.44 13.20
CA THR A 91 -2.89 5.39 13.13
C THR A 91 -1.63 5.94 12.46
N GLN A 92 -0.48 5.70 13.08
CA GLN A 92 0.82 6.07 12.53
C GLN A 92 1.34 4.92 11.66
N ARG A 93 1.73 5.23 10.43
CA ARG A 93 2.36 4.31 9.49
C ARG A 93 3.79 4.75 9.20
N ARG A 94 4.75 3.89 9.49
CA ARG A 94 6.15 4.00 9.05
C ARG A 94 6.39 3.07 7.87
N THR A 95 7.10 3.54 6.84
CA THR A 95 7.27 2.79 5.59
C THR A 95 8.73 2.77 5.14
N LEU A 96 9.21 1.58 4.77
CA LEU A 96 10.43 1.40 3.99
C LEU A 96 10.00 0.93 2.61
N SER A 97 10.25 1.75 1.58
CA SER A 97 10.07 1.37 0.18
C SER A 97 11.41 1.02 -0.41
N THR A 98 11.57 -0.21 -0.88
CA THR A 98 12.85 -0.74 -1.35
C THR A 98 12.69 -1.35 -2.73
N ASN A 99 13.64 -1.07 -3.63
CA ASN A 99 13.67 -1.74 -4.93
C ASN A 99 14.14 -3.20 -4.78
N THR A 100 13.65 -4.10 -5.63
CA THR A 100 14.07 -5.51 -5.59
C THR A 100 15.57 -5.72 -5.89
N ALA A 101 16.24 -4.74 -6.51
CA ALA A 101 17.69 -4.71 -6.68
C ALA A 101 18.47 -4.58 -5.35
N GLY A 102 17.79 -4.16 -4.28
CA GLY A 102 18.35 -4.06 -2.94
C GLY A 102 18.07 -2.73 -2.24
N VAL A 103 18.43 -2.67 -0.96
CA VAL A 103 18.40 -1.44 -0.16
C VAL A 103 19.48 -0.45 -0.59
N THR A 104 19.24 0.85 -0.38
CA THR A 104 20.26 1.88 -0.60
C THR A 104 21.44 1.73 0.36
N ALA A 105 22.61 2.27 0.01
CA ALA A 105 23.81 2.17 0.84
C ALA A 105 23.64 2.86 2.22
N SER A 106 22.85 3.94 2.28
CA SER A 106 22.45 4.63 3.51
C SER A 106 21.66 3.70 4.43
N VAL A 107 20.61 3.06 3.90
CA VAL A 107 19.80 2.09 4.64
C VAL A 107 20.62 0.87 5.05
N ALA A 108 21.49 0.35 4.18
CA ALA A 108 22.34 -0.80 4.49
C ALA A 108 23.34 -0.51 5.62
N THR A 109 23.86 0.72 5.68
CA THR A 109 24.79 1.16 6.74
C THR A 109 24.06 1.32 8.07
N ARG A 110 22.84 1.88 8.05
CA ARG A 110 22.04 2.12 9.26
C ARG A 110 21.38 0.84 9.78
N CYS A 111 20.91 0.00 8.88
CA CYS A 111 20.12 -1.21 9.16
C CYS A 111 20.68 -2.44 8.42
N PRO A 112 21.89 -2.92 8.75
CA PRO A 112 22.54 -4.02 8.03
C PRO A 112 21.80 -5.36 8.15
N ALA A 113 21.11 -5.58 9.28
CA ALA A 113 20.26 -6.76 9.47
C ALA A 113 19.05 -6.75 8.52
N TYR A 114 18.40 -5.60 8.38
CA TYR A 114 17.30 -5.41 7.42
C TYR A 114 17.78 -5.61 5.98
N ALA A 115 18.93 -5.05 5.60
CA ALA A 115 19.50 -5.24 4.27
C ALA A 115 19.67 -6.72 3.91
N SER A 116 20.22 -7.51 4.86
CA SER A 116 20.44 -8.94 4.68
C SER A 116 19.11 -9.73 4.62
N ALA A 117 18.16 -9.37 5.48
CA ALA A 117 16.84 -10.03 5.52
C ALA A 117 16.00 -9.69 4.28
N HIS A 118 16.07 -8.45 3.78
CA HIS A 118 15.45 -8.02 2.53
C HIS A 118 15.95 -8.88 1.37
N GLN A 119 17.28 -9.02 1.20
CA GLN A 119 17.83 -9.85 0.12
C GLN A 119 17.30 -11.30 0.15
N ALA A 120 17.26 -11.92 1.32
CA ALA A 120 16.74 -13.29 1.48
C ALA A 120 15.24 -13.39 1.15
N TYR A 121 14.45 -12.40 1.60
CA TYR A 121 13.02 -12.33 1.32
C TYR A 121 12.74 -12.07 -0.17
N THR A 122 13.47 -11.14 -0.79
CA THR A 122 13.39 -10.83 -2.21
C THR A 122 13.64 -12.06 -3.08
N HIS A 123 14.66 -12.86 -2.78
CA HIS A 123 14.96 -14.08 -3.54
C HIS A 123 13.78 -15.08 -3.51
N VAL A 124 13.17 -15.29 -2.34
CA VAL A 124 12.01 -16.20 -2.21
C VAL A 124 10.80 -15.66 -2.98
N LEU A 125 10.56 -14.35 -2.92
CA LEU A 125 9.48 -13.72 -3.66
C LEU A 125 9.72 -13.77 -5.18
N ASP A 126 10.95 -13.54 -5.66
CA ASP A 126 11.29 -13.62 -7.09
C ASP A 126 10.98 -15.02 -7.64
N ASP A 127 11.38 -16.06 -6.91
CA ASP A 127 11.12 -17.45 -7.29
C ASP A 127 9.61 -17.76 -7.33
N ALA A 128 8.87 -17.36 -6.29
CA ALA A 128 7.42 -17.60 -6.21
C ALA A 128 6.65 -16.84 -7.29
N ILE A 129 6.99 -15.57 -7.53
CA ILE A 129 6.38 -14.71 -8.55
C ILE A 129 6.69 -15.25 -9.95
N PHE A 130 7.93 -15.65 -10.21
CA PHE A 130 8.29 -16.22 -11.50
C PHE A 130 7.50 -17.50 -11.80
N LYS A 131 7.33 -18.40 -10.81
CA LYS A 131 6.50 -19.60 -10.95
C LYS A 131 5.03 -19.25 -11.20
N TRP A 132 4.48 -18.32 -10.43
CA TRP A 132 3.09 -17.86 -10.59
C TRP A 132 2.85 -17.30 -11.99
N ALA A 133 3.75 -16.44 -12.46
CA ALA A 133 3.70 -15.85 -13.78
C ALA A 133 3.81 -16.91 -14.88
N ALA A 134 4.68 -17.92 -14.73
CA ALA A 134 4.85 -18.99 -15.70
C ALA A 134 3.60 -19.89 -15.81
N VAL A 135 2.93 -20.16 -14.70
CA VAL A 135 1.67 -20.92 -14.71
C VAL A 135 0.58 -20.14 -15.44
N LEU A 136 0.45 -18.83 -15.20
CA LEU A 136 -0.53 -17.98 -15.89
C LEU A 136 -0.21 -17.82 -17.38
N ASP A 137 1.05 -17.53 -17.75
CA ASP A 137 1.46 -17.45 -19.16
C ASP A 137 1.14 -18.76 -19.89
N GLY A 138 1.38 -19.92 -19.27
CA GLY A 138 1.08 -21.23 -19.83
C GLY A 138 -0.41 -21.58 -19.89
N ALA A 139 -1.25 -20.93 -19.07
CA ALA A 139 -2.70 -21.12 -19.07
C ALA A 139 -3.42 -20.22 -20.09
N SER A 140 -2.76 -19.19 -20.62
CA SER A 140 -3.33 -18.33 -21.65
C SER A 140 -3.53 -19.08 -22.96
N ASN A 141 -4.71 -18.94 -23.56
CA ASN A 141 -5.04 -19.52 -24.87
C ASN A 141 -4.91 -18.51 -26.04
N ARG A 142 -4.40 -17.31 -25.76
CA ARG A 142 -4.26 -16.22 -26.73
C ARG A 142 -2.89 -15.56 -26.65
N THR A 143 -2.52 -14.84 -27.71
CA THR A 143 -1.35 -13.96 -27.70
C THR A 143 -1.54 -12.90 -26.62
N ALA A 144 -0.68 -12.93 -25.60
CA ALA A 144 -0.76 -12.08 -24.43
C ALA A 144 0.62 -11.46 -24.11
N SER A 145 0.61 -10.33 -23.41
CA SER A 145 1.77 -9.80 -22.72
C SER A 145 2.30 -10.81 -21.72
N SER A 146 3.62 -11.00 -21.69
CA SER A 146 4.25 -12.01 -20.85
C SER A 146 4.37 -11.56 -19.40
N LEU A 147 3.68 -12.25 -18.49
CA LEU A 147 3.83 -12.05 -17.06
C LEU A 147 5.22 -12.48 -16.59
N THR A 148 5.82 -13.52 -17.21
CA THR A 148 7.17 -13.96 -16.85
C THR A 148 8.25 -12.96 -17.23
N ALA A 149 8.07 -12.20 -18.31
CA ALA A 149 8.96 -11.09 -18.65
C ALA A 149 8.87 -9.98 -17.59
N ILE A 150 7.64 -9.61 -17.20
CA ILE A 150 7.39 -8.60 -16.18
C ILE A 150 7.96 -9.04 -14.83
N ALA A 151 7.71 -10.28 -14.39
CA ALA A 151 8.26 -10.84 -13.15
C ALA A 151 9.80 -10.77 -13.06
N ARG A 152 10.50 -10.69 -14.19
CA ARG A 152 11.97 -10.64 -14.23
C ARG A 152 12.53 -9.22 -14.39
N LYS A 153 11.80 -8.34 -15.06
CA LYS A 153 12.32 -7.06 -15.55
C LYS A 153 11.49 -5.85 -15.12
N GLY A 154 10.37 -6.09 -14.46
CA GLY A 154 9.49 -5.05 -13.98
C GLY A 154 10.17 -4.22 -12.89
N SER A 155 9.68 -2.99 -12.73
CA SER A 155 10.22 -2.06 -11.74
C SER A 155 9.64 -2.32 -10.35
N HIS A 156 9.72 -3.57 -9.88
CA HIS A 156 9.06 -4.02 -8.66
C HIS A 156 9.58 -3.32 -7.41
N LEU A 157 8.71 -3.21 -6.42
CA LEU A 157 9.01 -2.56 -5.15
C LEU A 157 8.55 -3.44 -3.98
N ASP A 158 9.41 -3.56 -2.99
CA ASP A 158 9.16 -4.21 -1.71
C ASP A 158 8.83 -3.13 -0.68
N HIS A 159 7.64 -3.21 -0.10
CA HIS A 159 7.18 -2.33 0.95
C HIS A 159 7.12 -3.06 2.29
N PHE A 160 7.74 -2.45 3.28
CA PHE A 160 7.41 -2.68 4.67
C PHE A 160 6.54 -1.54 5.18
N HIS A 161 5.47 -1.89 5.91
CA HIS A 161 4.66 -0.93 6.67
C HIS A 161 4.58 -1.35 8.13
N GLY A 162 5.04 -0.49 9.04
CA GLY A 162 4.83 -0.60 10.47
C GLY A 162 3.69 0.32 10.90
N TYR A 163 2.58 -0.25 11.38
CA TYR A 163 1.43 0.51 11.86
C TYR A 163 1.37 0.49 13.38
N SER A 164 1.15 1.63 14.02
CA SER A 164 0.94 1.73 15.47
C SER A 164 -0.23 2.65 15.79
N ASN A 165 -0.91 2.39 16.90
CA ASN A 165 -1.95 3.28 17.41
C ASN A 165 -1.34 4.62 17.84
N PRO A 166 -2.13 5.72 17.82
CA PRO A 166 -1.67 7.00 18.31
C PRO A 166 -1.31 6.93 19.80
N VAL A 167 -0.28 7.69 20.21
CA VAL A 167 0.06 7.85 21.63
C VAL A 167 -1.08 8.62 22.29
N ARG A 168 -1.83 7.98 23.19
CA ARG A 168 -2.80 8.67 24.03
C ARG A 168 -2.02 9.35 25.15
N GLU A 169 -1.88 10.66 25.11
CA GLU A 169 -1.40 11.40 26.28
C GLU A 169 -2.36 11.13 27.43
N VAL A 170 -1.83 10.66 28.57
CA VAL A 170 -2.62 10.52 29.79
C VAL A 170 -2.87 11.94 30.30
N GLU A 171 -3.93 12.58 29.80
CA GLU A 171 -4.42 13.81 30.41
C GLU A 171 -4.90 13.47 31.82
N THR A 172 -4.09 13.86 32.80
CA THR A 172 -4.46 13.90 34.20
C THR A 172 -5.40 15.07 34.42
N SER A 173 -6.66 14.95 34.00
CA SER A 173 -7.82 15.63 34.57
C SER A 173 -9.09 15.19 33.87
N ALA A 174 -10.14 14.99 34.66
CA ALA A 174 -11.47 14.61 34.22
C ALA A 174 -12.03 15.59 33.17
N MET A 175 -11.81 15.30 31.90
CA MET A 175 -12.71 15.65 30.82
C MET A 175 -13.04 14.35 30.09
N ILE A 176 -14.24 13.86 30.38
CA ILE A 176 -14.95 12.91 29.52
C ILE A 176 -15.21 13.70 28.23
N VAL A 177 -14.21 13.76 27.35
CA VAL A 177 -14.49 13.93 25.93
C VAL A 177 -15.17 12.63 25.57
N GLU A 178 -16.44 12.71 25.19
CA GLU A 178 -17.14 11.59 24.59
C GLU A 178 -16.25 11.09 23.44
N ALA A 179 -15.49 10.02 23.69
CA ALA A 179 -14.97 9.19 22.64
C ALA A 179 -16.21 8.79 21.86
N SER A 180 -16.39 9.35 20.67
CA SER A 180 -17.60 9.10 19.89
C SER A 180 -17.80 7.60 19.84
N ASP A 181 -18.93 7.17 20.38
CA ASP A 181 -19.31 5.80 20.73
C ASP A 181 -19.62 4.98 19.46
N ASN A 182 -18.81 5.14 18.40
CA ASN A 182 -19.10 4.71 17.03
C ASN A 182 -17.85 4.19 16.28
N HIS A 183 -16.79 3.79 17.00
CA HIS A 183 -15.52 3.38 16.39
C HIS A 183 -15.42 1.88 16.03
N ASP A 184 -16.49 1.10 16.22
CA ASP A 184 -16.58 -0.27 15.74
C ASP A 184 -16.69 -0.29 14.20
N GLY A 185 -15.62 -0.71 13.52
CA GLY A 185 -15.65 -0.95 12.08
C GLY A 185 -15.18 0.20 11.18
N VAL A 186 -14.60 1.27 11.71
CA VAL A 186 -13.97 2.31 10.87
C VAL A 186 -12.64 1.77 10.33
N LEU A 187 -12.52 1.70 9.00
CA LEU A 187 -11.29 1.33 8.31
C LEU A 187 -10.17 2.34 8.62
N SER A 188 -9.05 1.84 9.14
CA SER A 188 -7.81 2.61 9.32
C SER A 188 -7.15 2.98 7.99
N LEU A 189 -7.19 2.05 7.05
CA LEU A 189 -6.87 2.28 5.65
C LEU A 189 -8.13 2.01 4.83
N GLU A 190 -8.62 3.04 4.17
CA GLU A 190 -9.84 2.99 3.36
C GLU A 190 -9.77 1.92 2.25
N LEU A 191 -10.94 1.50 1.77
CA LEU A 191 -11.02 0.56 0.66
C LEU A 191 -10.40 1.17 -0.60
N HIS A 192 -9.42 0.48 -1.16
CA HIS A 192 -8.74 0.84 -2.40
C HIS A 192 -8.35 -0.40 -3.20
N GLU A 193 -7.98 -0.18 -4.46
CA GLU A 193 -7.31 -1.18 -5.27
C GLU A 193 -5.92 -0.65 -5.63
N ASP A 194 -4.96 -1.57 -5.69
CA ASP A 194 -3.59 -1.24 -6.07
C ASP A 194 -3.49 -1.04 -7.58
N SER A 195 -2.69 -0.06 -8.01
CA SER A 195 -2.52 0.30 -9.43
C SER A 195 -1.55 -0.61 -10.21
N GLY A 196 -0.76 -1.44 -9.49
CA GLY A 196 0.12 -2.45 -10.08
C GLY A 196 -0.64 -3.68 -10.59
N LEU A 197 0.08 -4.69 -11.13
CA LEU A 197 -0.55 -5.94 -11.56
C LEU A 197 -1.04 -6.77 -10.38
N ALA A 198 -0.22 -6.89 -9.34
CA ALA A 198 -0.56 -7.63 -8.14
C ALA A 198 0.30 -7.16 -6.97
N ILE A 199 -0.19 -7.37 -5.75
CA ILE A 199 0.60 -7.32 -4.53
C ILE A 199 0.78 -8.73 -3.98
N PHE A 200 2.02 -9.10 -3.71
CA PHE A 200 2.40 -10.33 -3.03
C PHE A 200 2.68 -9.98 -1.57
N THR A 201 1.81 -10.44 -0.68
CA THR A 201 1.82 -10.10 0.75
C THR A 201 1.81 -11.36 1.61
N SER A 202 1.99 -11.20 2.91
CA SER A 202 2.03 -12.29 3.87
C SER A 202 1.25 -11.95 5.12
N ALA A 203 1.01 -12.96 5.97
CA ALA A 203 0.43 -12.70 7.28
C ALA A 203 1.27 -11.65 8.04
N PRO A 204 0.64 -10.62 8.62
CA PRO A 204 1.38 -9.62 9.39
C PRO A 204 1.96 -10.24 10.67
N LEU A 205 2.95 -9.56 11.24
CA LEU A 205 3.44 -9.85 12.59
C LEU A 205 3.17 -8.66 13.50
N PHE A 206 3.11 -8.92 14.81
CA PHE A 206 2.96 -7.89 15.81
C PHE A 206 4.18 -7.91 16.71
N PHE A 207 4.75 -6.74 16.95
CA PHE A 207 5.93 -6.56 17.80
C PHE A 207 5.65 -5.46 18.83
N ASP A 208 5.90 -5.74 20.09
CA ASP A 208 5.81 -4.75 21.16
C ASP A 208 7.20 -4.18 21.45
N LYS A 209 7.29 -2.85 21.48
CA LYS A 209 8.52 -2.12 21.77
C LYS A 209 8.76 -2.08 23.28
N GLN A 210 9.75 -2.86 23.73
CA GLN A 210 10.14 -2.94 25.14
C GLN A 210 11.09 -1.81 25.56
N ALA A 211 11.29 -1.66 26.87
CA ALA A 211 12.31 -0.78 27.43
C ALA A 211 13.70 -1.17 26.90
N GLY A 212 14.40 -0.24 26.24
CA GLY A 212 15.69 -0.49 25.60
C GLY A 212 15.68 -0.57 24.07
N ASN A 213 14.52 -0.35 23.43
CA ASN A 213 14.28 -0.43 21.96
C ASN A 213 14.25 -1.84 21.38
N ASP A 214 14.32 -2.89 22.20
CA ASP A 214 14.13 -4.26 21.74
C ASP A 214 12.68 -4.49 21.30
N LEU A 215 12.50 -5.20 20.19
CA LEU A 215 11.19 -5.65 19.71
C LEU A 215 10.96 -7.10 20.13
N VAL A 216 9.81 -7.36 20.75
CA VAL A 216 9.38 -8.71 21.11
C VAL A 216 8.13 -9.04 20.34
N GLN A 217 8.11 -10.19 19.66
CA GLN A 217 6.89 -10.64 18.97
C GLN A 217 5.77 -10.88 19.99
N VAL A 218 4.60 -10.31 19.71
CA VAL A 218 3.38 -10.52 20.48
C VAL A 218 2.27 -11.10 19.59
N PRO A 219 1.25 -11.77 20.17
CA PRO A 219 0.09 -12.22 19.40
C PRO A 219 -0.68 -11.05 18.77
N ASN A 220 -1.49 -11.32 17.74
CA ASN A 220 -2.47 -10.36 17.26
C ASN A 220 -3.48 -10.05 18.38
N PRO A 221 -3.60 -8.78 18.82
CA PRO A 221 -4.48 -8.40 19.92
C PRO A 221 -5.98 -8.53 19.60
N ASP A 222 -6.38 -8.53 18.32
CA ASP A 222 -7.76 -8.82 17.91
C ASP A 222 -7.78 -9.58 16.57
N VAL A 223 -8.02 -10.88 16.65
CA VAL A 223 -8.02 -11.78 15.48
C VAL A 223 -9.34 -11.78 14.70
N GLU A 224 -10.43 -11.29 15.27
CA GLU A 224 -11.77 -11.43 14.68
C GLU A 224 -12.22 -10.17 13.95
N ASN A 225 -11.90 -8.99 14.48
CA ASN A 225 -12.46 -7.73 13.99
C ASN A 225 -11.45 -6.84 13.26
N THR A 226 -10.18 -7.27 13.15
CA THR A 226 -9.09 -6.39 12.67
C THR A 226 -8.20 -7.06 11.62
N GLY A 227 -7.36 -6.25 10.98
CA GLY A 227 -6.43 -6.67 9.94
C GLY A 227 -6.91 -6.31 8.54
N LEU A 228 -6.56 -7.15 7.56
CA LEU A 228 -6.93 -6.96 6.16
C LEU A 228 -8.43 -7.22 5.98
N ILE A 229 -9.13 -6.29 5.34
CA ILE A 229 -10.52 -6.43 4.93
C ILE A 229 -10.55 -6.39 3.40
N ILE A 230 -11.32 -7.28 2.77
CA ILE A 230 -11.55 -7.29 1.32
C ILE A 230 -13.04 -7.25 1.03
N ASP A 231 -13.42 -6.72 -0.13
CA ASP A 231 -14.77 -6.85 -0.66
C ASP A 231 -14.86 -8.09 -1.56
N VAL A 232 -15.83 -8.96 -1.30
CA VAL A 232 -16.17 -10.09 -2.16
C VAL A 232 -17.66 -9.98 -2.48
N ASP A 233 -17.97 -9.69 -3.74
CA ASP A 233 -19.34 -9.51 -4.24
C ASP A 233 -20.17 -8.49 -3.44
N GLY A 234 -19.56 -7.38 -3.03
CA GLY A 234 -20.20 -6.29 -2.27
C GLY A 234 -20.29 -6.57 -0.77
N VAL A 235 -19.64 -7.62 -0.28
CA VAL A 235 -19.60 -8.00 1.14
C VAL A 235 -18.17 -7.90 1.65
N GLN A 236 -17.97 -7.10 2.70
CA GLN A 236 -16.67 -7.00 3.36
C GLN A 236 -16.40 -8.22 4.24
N VAL A 237 -15.28 -8.88 3.99
CA VAL A 237 -14.85 -10.10 4.68
C VAL A 237 -13.38 -9.99 5.10
N ARG A 238 -12.97 -10.81 6.07
CA ARG A 238 -11.60 -10.87 6.58
C ARG A 238 -10.87 -12.10 6.04
N PRO A 239 -9.89 -11.96 5.13
CA PRO A 239 -9.12 -13.10 4.66
C PRO A 239 -8.32 -13.74 5.80
N VAL A 240 -8.32 -15.07 5.83
CA VAL A 240 -7.50 -15.83 6.76
C VAL A 240 -6.09 -16.00 6.18
N LEU A 241 -5.15 -15.18 6.67
CA LEU A 241 -3.74 -15.20 6.26
C LEU A 241 -2.96 -16.24 7.07
N LYS A 242 -2.33 -17.21 6.40
CA LYS A 242 -1.51 -18.23 7.07
C LYS A 242 -0.02 -17.83 7.15
N PRO A 243 0.70 -18.17 8.24
CA PRO A 243 2.11 -17.81 8.42
C PRO A 243 3.08 -18.35 7.36
N ASP A 244 2.73 -19.46 6.73
CA ASP A 244 3.53 -20.25 5.79
C ASP A 244 3.10 -20.09 4.31
N GLU A 245 2.14 -19.22 4.03
CA GLU A 245 1.62 -18.97 2.69
C GLU A 245 1.91 -17.52 2.23
N LEU A 246 2.24 -17.37 0.95
CA LEU A 246 2.34 -16.07 0.28
C LEU A 246 1.02 -15.76 -0.41
N VAL A 247 0.39 -14.65 -0.05
CA VAL A 247 -0.91 -14.24 -0.61
C VAL A 247 -0.69 -13.32 -1.80
N VAL A 248 -1.44 -13.56 -2.87
CA VAL A 248 -1.49 -12.74 -4.07
C VAL A 248 -2.83 -12.04 -4.11
N MET A 249 -2.83 -10.72 -4.20
CA MET A 249 -4.02 -9.92 -4.50
C MET A 249 -3.79 -9.20 -5.82
N ALA A 250 -4.65 -9.44 -6.80
CA ALA A 250 -4.57 -8.76 -8.09
C ALA A 250 -4.91 -7.28 -7.95
N GLY A 251 -4.17 -6.45 -8.67
CA GLY A 251 -4.41 -5.01 -8.77
C GLY A 251 -5.07 -4.64 -10.10
N GLN A 252 -5.37 -3.35 -10.25
CA GLN A 252 -5.99 -2.79 -11.44
C GLN A 252 -5.12 -2.82 -12.69
N GLY A 253 -3.84 -3.15 -12.52
CA GLY A 253 -2.90 -3.17 -13.63
C GLY A 253 -3.26 -4.19 -14.70
N PHE A 254 -3.92 -5.30 -14.34
CA PHE A 254 -4.39 -6.30 -15.31
C PHE A 254 -5.36 -5.73 -16.35
N ALA A 255 -6.22 -4.78 -15.95
CA ALA A 255 -7.15 -4.11 -16.86
C ALA A 255 -6.52 -2.92 -17.60
N SER A 256 -5.45 -2.34 -17.04
CA SER A 256 -4.92 -1.04 -17.48
C SER A 256 -3.71 -1.14 -18.42
N TRP A 257 -2.84 -2.13 -18.23
CA TRP A 257 -1.50 -2.15 -18.83
C TRP A 257 -1.31 -3.09 -20.02
N GLY A 258 -2.25 -3.97 -20.28
CA GLY A 258 -2.11 -4.91 -21.37
C GLY A 258 -3.09 -6.05 -21.30
N ASP A 259 -3.03 -6.87 -22.34
CA ASP A 259 -3.74 -8.13 -22.40
C ASP A 259 -2.84 -9.24 -21.87
N PHE A 260 -3.09 -9.71 -20.65
CA PHE A 260 -2.34 -10.79 -20.03
C PHE A 260 -2.95 -12.19 -20.26
N GLY A 261 -3.93 -12.31 -21.16
CA GLY A 261 -4.60 -13.59 -21.46
C GLY A 261 -5.66 -14.01 -20.44
N HIS A 262 -5.86 -13.24 -19.37
CA HIS A 262 -6.73 -13.56 -18.25
C HIS A 262 -7.66 -12.39 -17.92
N ASP A 263 -8.89 -12.72 -17.57
CA ASP A 263 -9.83 -11.80 -16.92
C ASP A 263 -9.60 -11.94 -15.41
N VAL A 264 -9.10 -10.89 -14.77
CA VAL A 264 -8.67 -10.90 -13.38
C VAL A 264 -9.43 -9.83 -12.61
N HIS A 265 -10.03 -10.22 -11.49
CA HIS A 265 -10.74 -9.31 -10.60
C HIS A 265 -9.73 -8.53 -9.73
N PRO A 266 -9.71 -7.20 -9.77
CA PRO A 266 -8.89 -6.39 -8.87
C PRO A 266 -9.44 -6.45 -7.45
N VAL A 267 -8.59 -6.69 -6.46
CA VAL A 267 -9.04 -6.85 -5.08
C VAL A 267 -9.25 -5.48 -4.43
N LEU A 268 -10.51 -5.13 -4.15
CA LEU A 268 -10.86 -4.00 -3.31
C LEU A 268 -10.58 -4.35 -1.85
N HIS A 269 -9.69 -3.62 -1.21
CA HIS A 269 -9.23 -3.95 0.13
C HIS A 269 -8.89 -2.74 0.99
N GLY A 270 -8.96 -2.92 2.30
CA GLY A 270 -8.65 -1.92 3.31
C GLY A 270 -8.07 -2.60 4.55
N MET A 271 -7.89 -1.84 5.61
CA MET A 271 -7.32 -2.37 6.85
C MET A 271 -7.96 -1.73 8.07
N VAL A 272 -8.23 -2.55 9.10
CA VAL A 272 -8.66 -2.10 10.42
C VAL A 272 -7.53 -2.38 11.41
N MET A 273 -7.08 -1.36 12.14
CA MET A 273 -6.12 -1.51 13.22
C MET A 273 -6.81 -2.01 14.51
N PRO A 274 -6.14 -2.88 15.29
CA PRO A 274 -6.62 -3.24 16.62
C PRO A 274 -6.43 -2.08 17.60
N ARG A 275 -7.52 -1.33 17.86
CA ARG A 275 -7.48 -0.07 18.62
C ARG A 275 -7.17 -0.24 20.10
N ASP A 276 -7.46 -1.41 20.66
CA ASP A 276 -7.14 -1.74 22.05
C ASP A 276 -5.66 -2.11 22.26
N ALA A 277 -4.90 -2.26 21.17
CA ALA A 277 -3.47 -2.50 21.26
C ALA A 277 -2.74 -1.24 21.79
N PRO A 278 -1.75 -1.40 22.69
CA PRO A 278 -0.91 -0.28 23.11
C PRO A 278 -0.23 0.41 21.92
N ALA A 279 0.05 1.71 22.04
CA ALA A 279 0.79 2.46 21.01
C ALA A 279 2.23 1.93 20.79
N SER A 280 2.77 1.15 21.74
CA SER A 280 4.06 0.46 21.61
C SER A 280 4.01 -0.76 20.68
N VAL A 281 2.81 -1.28 20.37
CA VAL A 281 2.63 -2.42 19.47
C VAL A 281 2.63 -1.96 18.03
N VAL A 282 3.52 -2.53 17.24
CA VAL A 282 3.64 -2.34 15.79
C VAL A 282 3.06 -3.55 15.07
N ARG A 283 2.05 -3.32 14.23
CA ARG A 283 1.62 -4.27 13.20
C ARG A 283 2.54 -4.14 12.00
N ALA A 284 3.42 -5.11 11.81
CA ALA A 284 4.37 -5.22 10.72
C ALA A 284 3.75 -5.94 9.52
N PHE A 285 3.70 -5.26 8.37
CA PHE A 285 3.18 -5.76 7.10
C PHE A 285 4.25 -5.71 6.02
N SER A 286 4.21 -6.68 5.10
CA SER A 286 5.03 -6.70 3.89
C SER A 286 4.16 -6.80 2.64
N GLY A 287 4.59 -6.12 1.58
CA GLY A 287 3.94 -6.21 0.28
C GLY A 287 4.94 -5.97 -0.86
N ARG A 288 5.04 -6.92 -1.79
CA ARG A 288 5.76 -6.73 -3.04
C ARG A 288 4.80 -6.36 -4.14
N MET A 289 5.07 -5.24 -4.79
CA MET A 289 4.25 -4.69 -5.84
C MET A 289 4.81 -5.13 -7.18
N LEU A 290 4.04 -5.95 -7.90
CA LEU A 290 4.38 -6.42 -9.24
C LEU A 290 4.09 -5.31 -10.25
N LEU A 291 5.11 -4.51 -10.50
CA LEU A 291 5.08 -3.38 -11.43
C LEU A 291 5.63 -3.76 -12.80
N LEU A 292 5.32 -2.92 -13.80
CA LEU A 292 5.54 -3.22 -15.21
C LEU A 292 6.98 -2.90 -15.63
N GLU A 293 7.37 -3.38 -16.81
CA GLU A 293 8.60 -2.94 -17.47
C GLU A 293 8.45 -1.47 -17.89
N PRO A 294 9.52 -0.64 -17.82
CA PRO A 294 9.41 0.80 -18.11
C PRO A 294 8.78 1.15 -19.45
N ASP A 295 8.99 0.32 -20.47
CA ASP A 295 8.54 0.60 -21.84
C ASP A 295 7.19 -0.09 -22.16
N GLN A 296 6.59 -0.80 -21.19
CA GLN A 296 5.24 -1.36 -21.31
C GLN A 296 4.23 -0.23 -21.46
N GLN A 297 3.30 -0.35 -22.41
CA GLN A 297 2.32 0.69 -22.71
C GLN A 297 0.95 0.37 -22.13
N MET A 298 0.28 1.38 -21.55
CA MET A 298 -1.12 1.29 -21.14
C MET A 298 -2.02 1.01 -22.35
N ALA A 299 -2.97 0.10 -22.20
CA ALA A 299 -3.84 -0.33 -23.29
C ALA A 299 -4.75 0.79 -23.82
N ASN A 300 -5.20 1.67 -22.92
CA ASN A 300 -6.14 2.74 -23.25
C ASN A 300 -5.49 3.98 -23.86
N THR A 301 -4.23 4.27 -23.52
CA THR A 301 -3.60 5.57 -23.82
C THR A 301 -2.30 5.47 -24.60
N GLY A 302 -1.69 4.29 -24.64
CA GLY A 302 -0.35 4.09 -25.20
C GLY A 302 0.78 4.69 -24.34
N MET A 303 0.47 5.25 -23.17
CA MET A 303 1.46 5.81 -22.25
C MET A 303 2.38 4.70 -21.73
N THR A 304 3.70 4.91 -21.76
CA THR A 304 4.63 3.94 -21.19
C THR A 304 4.58 3.94 -19.66
N PHE A 305 4.91 2.83 -19.01
CA PHE A 305 4.96 2.74 -17.54
C PHE A 305 5.96 3.73 -16.95
N ARG A 306 7.04 4.03 -17.67
CA ARG A 306 8.00 5.08 -17.35
C ARG A 306 7.35 6.46 -17.36
N ASP A 307 6.64 6.80 -18.42
CA ASP A 307 5.97 8.11 -18.55
C ASP A 307 4.85 8.28 -17.52
N TYR A 308 4.12 7.20 -17.26
CA TYR A 308 3.12 7.11 -16.21
C TYR A 308 3.73 7.33 -14.83
N SER A 309 4.79 6.59 -14.48
CA SER A 309 5.47 6.75 -13.20
C SER A 309 5.96 8.19 -13.03
N HIS A 310 6.50 8.80 -14.09
CA HIS A 310 6.93 10.21 -14.06
C HIS A 310 5.77 11.19 -13.91
N ALA A 311 4.63 10.92 -14.55
CA ALA A 311 3.46 11.78 -14.51
C ALA A 311 2.71 11.66 -13.17
N VAL A 312 2.66 10.47 -12.59
CA VAL A 312 2.26 10.22 -11.21
C VAL A 312 3.11 11.05 -10.26
N THR A 313 4.45 10.99 -10.37
CA THR A 313 5.33 11.82 -9.54
C THR A 313 4.98 13.30 -9.69
N ARG A 314 4.78 13.82 -10.92
CA ARG A 314 4.39 15.24 -11.12
C ARG A 314 3.01 15.59 -10.53
N HIS A 315 2.04 14.68 -10.62
CA HIS A 315 0.69 14.87 -10.11
C HIS A 315 0.66 15.02 -8.59
N LEU A 316 1.40 14.17 -7.90
CA LEU A 316 1.53 14.19 -6.45
C LEU A 316 2.26 15.40 -5.90
N LEU A 317 2.90 16.14 -6.80
CA LEU A 317 3.59 17.38 -6.52
C LEU A 317 2.78 18.60 -6.94
N ASP A 318 1.49 18.42 -7.23
CA ASP A 318 0.52 19.46 -7.58
C ASP A 318 0.86 20.23 -8.89
N GLN A 319 1.66 19.61 -9.77
CA GLN A 319 2.14 20.26 -11.01
C GLN A 319 1.31 19.91 -12.23
N ASP A 320 0.59 18.80 -12.19
CA ASP A 320 -0.20 18.28 -13.32
C ASP A 320 -1.36 17.44 -12.80
N HIS A 321 -2.59 17.92 -12.96
CA HIS A 321 -3.78 17.22 -12.50
C HIS A 321 -4.41 16.29 -13.53
N SER A 322 -3.84 16.25 -14.75
CA SER A 322 -4.47 15.57 -15.88
C SER A 322 -4.41 14.04 -15.80
N ILE A 323 -3.55 13.46 -14.94
CA ILE A 323 -3.37 12.00 -14.82
C ILE A 323 -4.25 11.33 -13.76
N ALA A 324 -4.92 12.09 -12.89
CA ALA A 324 -5.73 11.55 -11.79
C ALA A 324 -6.87 10.62 -12.28
N THR A 325 -7.36 10.86 -13.50
CA THR A 325 -8.44 10.09 -14.16
C THR A 325 -7.93 9.03 -15.14
N LEU A 326 -6.62 8.96 -15.41
CA LEU A 326 -6.03 8.08 -16.43
C LEU A 326 -5.64 6.70 -15.90
N ALA A 327 -5.45 6.60 -14.58
CA ALA A 327 -4.80 5.48 -13.91
C ALA A 327 -5.73 4.55 -13.14
N CYS A 328 -6.99 4.97 -12.97
CA CYS A 328 -8.00 4.26 -12.21
C CYS A 328 -9.25 4.03 -13.07
N PRO A 329 -10.06 3.00 -12.76
CA PRO A 329 -11.32 2.75 -13.45
C PRO A 329 -12.24 3.97 -13.46
N VAL A 330 -13.17 4.01 -14.43
CA VAL A 330 -14.22 5.05 -14.49
C VAL A 330 -14.97 5.10 -13.15
N GLY A 331 -15.04 6.28 -12.53
CA GLY A 331 -15.63 6.47 -11.19
C GLY A 331 -14.65 6.31 -10.03
N ARG A 332 -13.34 6.27 -10.29
CA ARG A 332 -12.27 6.28 -9.28
C ARG A 332 -11.21 7.34 -9.59
N VAL A 333 -10.52 7.79 -8.55
CA VAL A 333 -9.46 8.81 -8.63
C VAL A 333 -8.15 8.24 -8.10
N LEU A 334 -7.05 8.48 -8.82
CA LEU A 334 -5.71 8.07 -8.40
C LEU A 334 -5.22 8.97 -7.26
N THR A 335 -4.79 8.38 -6.15
CA THR A 335 -4.34 9.10 -4.94
C THR A 335 -3.01 8.53 -4.44
N ALA A 336 -2.12 9.38 -3.92
CA ALA A 336 -0.93 8.88 -3.23
C ALA A 336 -1.31 8.09 -1.98
N SER A 337 -0.73 6.92 -1.83
CA SER A 337 -0.86 6.15 -0.60
C SER A 337 -0.13 6.81 0.56
N ASP A 338 0.90 7.63 0.33
CA ASP A 338 1.64 8.37 1.35
C ASP A 338 1.51 9.92 1.22
N GLY A 339 1.86 10.65 2.27
CA GLY A 339 1.78 12.13 2.32
C GLY A 339 3.15 12.82 2.19
N ARG A 340 4.21 12.10 1.81
CA ARG A 340 5.60 12.61 1.79
C ARG A 340 6.27 12.49 0.41
N CYS A 341 5.50 12.60 -0.66
CA CYS A 341 6.04 12.94 -1.97
C CYS A 341 6.69 14.33 -1.90
N THR A 342 8.00 14.39 -1.66
CA THR A 342 8.75 15.65 -1.71
C THR A 342 9.37 15.82 -3.10
N LEU A 343 9.41 17.07 -3.58
CA LEU A 343 10.08 17.46 -4.82
C LEU A 343 11.31 18.28 -4.46
N GLY A 344 12.49 17.83 -4.89
CA GLY A 344 13.64 18.71 -4.94
C GLY A 344 13.44 19.78 -6.00
N ILE A 345 13.67 21.04 -5.65
CA ILE A 345 13.75 22.11 -6.66
C ILE A 345 15.16 22.08 -7.23
N TRP A 346 15.26 21.70 -8.51
CA TRP A 346 16.52 21.62 -9.24
C TRP A 346 16.53 22.62 -10.39
N VAL A 347 17.63 23.34 -10.52
CA VAL A 347 17.86 24.32 -11.58
C VAL A 347 19.20 24.04 -12.25
N PRO A 348 19.43 24.53 -13.48
CA PRO A 348 20.73 24.40 -14.12
C PRO A 348 21.76 25.14 -13.28
N GLY A 349 22.84 24.45 -12.92
CA GLY A 349 24.00 25.04 -12.28
C GLY A 349 24.90 25.76 -13.28
N GLU A 350 25.97 26.37 -12.78
CA GLU A 350 26.95 27.04 -13.62
C GLU A 350 27.58 26.07 -14.63
N GLY A 351 27.52 26.42 -15.92
CA GLY A 351 28.03 25.59 -17.01
C GLY A 351 27.18 24.36 -17.36
N SER A 352 25.94 24.29 -16.87
CA SER A 352 24.92 23.34 -17.35
C SER A 352 24.33 23.79 -18.69
N THR A 353 24.12 22.84 -19.60
CA THR A 353 23.34 23.06 -20.84
C THR A 353 21.88 22.62 -20.72
N ALA A 354 21.48 22.09 -19.56
CA ALA A 354 20.13 21.63 -19.32
C ALA A 354 19.19 22.82 -19.06
N THR A 355 17.93 22.65 -19.44
CA THR A 355 16.84 23.53 -19.04
C THR A 355 16.42 23.23 -17.61
N LYS A 356 15.72 24.19 -16.97
CA LYS A 356 15.08 23.96 -15.66
C LYS A 356 14.16 22.74 -15.69
N ALA A 357 13.40 22.54 -16.76
CA ALA A 357 12.53 21.38 -16.91
C ALA A 357 13.33 20.06 -16.96
N GLU A 358 14.46 20.03 -17.67
CA GLU A 358 15.34 18.85 -17.73
C GLU A 358 16.03 18.55 -16.39
N CYS A 359 16.41 19.59 -15.64
CA CYS A 359 16.91 19.44 -14.27
C CYS A 359 15.86 18.88 -13.33
N MET A 360 14.67 19.47 -13.31
CA MET A 360 13.54 19.00 -12.50
C MET A 360 13.17 17.55 -12.85
N LYS A 361 13.23 17.17 -14.13
CA LYS A 361 12.94 15.82 -14.63
C LYS A 361 14.01 14.79 -14.25
N THR A 362 15.29 15.13 -14.40
CA THR A 362 16.40 14.16 -14.25
C THR A 362 16.80 13.99 -12.79
N CYS A 363 16.73 15.05 -11.99
CA CYS A 363 17.26 15.05 -10.62
C CYS A 363 16.26 14.68 -9.54
N ASN A 364 14.97 14.62 -9.87
CA ASN A 364 13.94 14.05 -8.98
C ASN A 364 13.63 12.59 -9.29
N ASN A 365 14.45 11.95 -10.13
CA ASN A 365 14.37 10.52 -10.39
C ASN A 365 15.61 9.86 -9.78
N GLN A 366 15.41 9.06 -8.73
CA GLN A 366 16.51 8.41 -7.99
C GLN A 366 17.35 7.46 -8.87
N HIS A 367 16.80 6.95 -9.98
CA HIS A 367 17.52 6.12 -10.96
C HIS A 367 18.37 6.91 -11.97
N LEU A 368 18.27 8.24 -11.96
CA LEU A 368 19.02 9.14 -12.86
C LEU A 368 20.00 10.04 -12.10
N GLY A 369 20.35 9.68 -10.84
CA GLY A 369 21.25 10.48 -10.00
C GLY A 369 22.60 10.79 -10.64
N ASP A 370 23.21 9.83 -11.34
CA ASP A 370 24.49 10.06 -12.04
C ASP A 370 24.33 10.97 -13.25
N LYS A 371 23.22 10.82 -13.99
CA LYS A 371 22.87 11.70 -15.10
C LYS A 371 22.57 13.12 -14.64
N CYS A 372 21.93 13.28 -13.47
CA CYS A 372 21.68 14.57 -12.84
C CYS A 372 23.00 15.33 -12.54
N LYS A 373 24.01 14.62 -12.03
CA LYS A 373 25.36 15.19 -11.81
C LYS A 373 26.03 15.56 -13.12
N GLU A 374 25.91 14.72 -14.14
CA GLU A 374 26.48 14.95 -15.48
C GLU A 374 25.92 16.22 -16.13
N ILE A 375 24.61 16.46 -16.02
CA ILE A 375 23.96 17.66 -16.56
C ILE A 375 24.11 18.88 -15.63
N LYS A 376 24.88 18.77 -14.55
CA LYS A 376 25.25 19.86 -13.62
C LYS A 376 24.05 20.65 -13.06
N CYS A 377 22.97 19.96 -12.77
CA CYS A 377 21.84 20.59 -12.08
C CYS A 377 22.13 20.72 -10.59
N ILE A 378 21.68 21.81 -9.99
CA ILE A 378 21.88 22.11 -8.57
C ILE A 378 20.53 22.20 -7.86
N LYS A 379 20.51 21.70 -6.62
CA LYS A 379 19.35 21.76 -5.74
C LYS A 379 19.27 23.16 -5.11
N THR A 380 18.11 23.79 -5.22
CA THR A 380 17.81 25.10 -4.61
C THR A 380 16.67 25.00 -3.59
N GLY A 381 16.01 23.85 -3.47
CA GLY A 381 15.03 23.55 -2.41
C GLY A 381 15.64 22.84 -1.18
N THR A 382 14.87 22.74 -0.10
CA THR A 382 15.33 22.18 1.20
C THR A 382 15.15 20.67 1.35
N THR A 383 14.44 20.00 0.44
CA THR A 383 14.07 18.56 0.54
C THR A 383 14.43 17.81 -0.74
N ASP A 384 14.83 16.54 -0.64
CA ASP A 384 15.11 15.66 -1.80
C ASP A 384 13.83 15.06 -2.41
N GLY A 385 13.93 14.57 -3.65
CA GLY A 385 12.81 13.92 -4.36
C GLY A 385 12.66 12.44 -3.99
N VAL A 386 11.44 11.95 -3.76
CA VAL A 386 11.14 10.52 -3.46
C VAL A 386 10.10 9.95 -4.44
N ASP A 387 10.28 8.71 -4.93
CA ASP A 387 9.30 8.00 -5.77
C ASP A 387 8.08 7.55 -4.94
N CYS A 388 6.86 7.72 -5.47
CA CYS A 388 5.61 7.60 -4.70
C CYS A 388 4.74 6.39 -5.06
N TRP A 389 3.99 5.88 -4.08
CA TRP A 389 3.00 4.80 -4.25
C TRP A 389 1.59 5.34 -4.54
N MET A 390 0.87 4.74 -5.49
CA MET A 390 -0.46 5.18 -5.93
C MET A 390 -1.54 4.12 -5.77
N VAL A 391 -2.71 4.56 -5.28
CA VAL A 391 -3.91 3.75 -5.08
C VAL A 391 -5.12 4.37 -5.78
N CYS A 392 -6.11 3.54 -6.12
CA CYS A 392 -7.37 3.99 -6.73
C CYS A 392 -8.51 4.03 -5.70
N VAL A 393 -8.97 5.24 -5.35
CA VAL A 393 -10.08 5.45 -4.41
C VAL A 393 -11.38 5.80 -5.15
N PRO A 394 -12.57 5.52 -4.58
CA PRO A 394 -13.85 5.93 -5.17
C PRO A 394 -13.94 7.44 -5.42
N HIS A 395 -14.55 7.85 -6.54
CA HIS A 395 -14.91 9.24 -6.84
C HIS A 395 -16.04 9.70 -5.89
N PHE A 396 -16.04 10.98 -5.53
CA PHE A 396 -17.18 11.58 -4.84
C PHE A 396 -18.46 11.42 -5.66
N THR A 397 -19.61 11.40 -4.99
CA THR A 397 -20.87 11.35 -5.73
C THR A 397 -21.00 12.57 -6.64
N PRO A 398 -21.76 12.48 -7.76
CA PRO A 398 -21.96 13.63 -8.65
C PRO A 398 -22.51 14.89 -7.96
N ASP A 399 -23.18 14.71 -6.81
CA ASP A 399 -23.72 15.80 -5.99
C ASP A 399 -22.63 16.49 -5.13
N GLU A 400 -21.57 15.77 -4.77
CA GLU A 400 -20.43 16.22 -3.95
C GLU A 400 -19.29 16.81 -4.79
N CYS A 401 -18.97 16.19 -5.94
CA CYS A 401 -17.98 16.70 -6.89
C CYS A 401 -18.39 16.34 -8.33
N PRO A 402 -18.97 17.27 -9.10
CA PRO A 402 -19.75 16.94 -10.31
C PRO A 402 -18.92 16.51 -11.53
N ALA A 403 -17.59 16.62 -11.51
CA ALA A 403 -16.73 16.18 -12.60
C ALA A 403 -15.53 15.38 -12.07
N PRO A 404 -15.25 14.18 -12.60
CA PRO A 404 -14.07 13.40 -12.23
C PRO A 404 -12.77 14.19 -12.45
N GLY A 405 -11.86 14.15 -11.47
CA GLY A 405 -10.58 14.86 -11.52
C GLY A 405 -10.65 16.32 -11.04
N GLN A 406 -11.81 16.77 -10.57
CA GLN A 406 -11.94 18.03 -9.81
C GLN A 406 -11.59 17.85 -8.34
N GLU A 407 -11.32 16.63 -7.87
CA GLU A 407 -10.84 16.39 -6.52
C GLU A 407 -9.37 16.75 -6.37
N GLN A 408 -9.02 17.23 -5.18
CA GLN A 408 -7.64 17.44 -4.74
C GLN A 408 -7.51 17.01 -3.29
N CYS A 409 -6.31 16.64 -2.88
CA CYS A 409 -6.03 16.41 -1.47
C CYS A 409 -5.88 17.76 -0.75
N LYS A 410 -6.57 17.93 0.38
CA LYS A 410 -6.30 19.00 1.35
C LYS A 410 -5.92 18.35 2.67
N GLY A 411 -4.62 18.11 2.86
CA GLY A 411 -4.17 17.24 3.94
C GLY A 411 -4.45 15.78 3.60
N GLN A 412 -5.21 15.08 4.44
CA GLN A 412 -5.62 13.69 4.21
C GLN A 412 -7.02 13.55 3.60
N ASP A 413 -7.78 14.64 3.54
CA ASP A 413 -9.12 14.63 2.99
C ASP A 413 -9.08 14.85 1.49
N LEU A 414 -9.85 14.05 0.76
CA LEU A 414 -10.21 14.35 -0.62
C LEU A 414 -11.21 15.51 -0.58
N VAL A 415 -10.95 16.61 -1.30
CA VAL A 415 -11.86 17.77 -1.38
C VAL A 415 -12.08 18.17 -2.82
N CYS A 416 -13.27 18.68 -3.16
CA CYS A 416 -13.53 19.18 -4.51
C CYS A 416 -12.91 20.58 -4.71
N LYS A 417 -12.18 20.79 -5.81
CA LYS A 417 -11.57 22.07 -6.21
C LYS A 417 -12.59 23.17 -6.44
N VAL A 418 -13.77 22.79 -6.91
CA VAL A 418 -14.88 23.69 -7.16
C VAL A 418 -16.09 23.14 -6.40
N PRO A 419 -16.32 23.57 -5.14
CA PRO A 419 -17.49 23.13 -4.41
C PRO A 419 -18.76 23.58 -5.16
N ASN A 420 -19.74 22.68 -5.22
CA ASN A 420 -21.06 23.00 -5.75
C ASN A 420 -21.68 24.10 -4.85
N PRO A 421 -22.29 25.19 -5.37
CA PRO A 421 -22.81 26.29 -4.54
C PRO A 421 -23.96 25.94 -3.60
N LEU A 422 -24.34 24.66 -3.48
CA LEU A 422 -25.61 24.22 -2.89
C LEU A 422 -25.47 23.46 -1.58
N THR A 423 -24.25 23.20 -1.08
CA THR A 423 -24.05 22.54 0.22
C THR A 423 -23.42 23.52 1.22
N PRO A 424 -24.17 23.98 2.24
CA PRO A 424 -23.59 24.71 3.35
C PRO A 424 -22.62 23.79 4.11
N ALA A 425 -21.50 24.34 4.58
CA ALA A 425 -20.57 23.63 5.45
C ALA A 425 -21.29 23.07 6.70
N PRO A 426 -20.96 21.85 7.17
CA PRO A 426 -21.40 21.41 8.48
C PRO A 426 -20.85 22.37 9.53
N THR A 427 -21.74 22.92 10.35
CA THR A 427 -21.37 23.80 11.47
C THR A 427 -20.97 22.89 12.65
N PRO A 428 -19.93 23.24 13.44
CA PRO A 428 -19.37 22.40 14.49
C PRO A 428 -20.37 21.94 15.57
#